data_AF-A0A4R8G1W5-F1
#
_entry.id   AF-A0A4R8G1W5-F1
#
_cell.length_a   1.000
_cell.length_b   1.000
_cell.length_c   1.000
_cell.angle_alpha   90.00
_cell.angle_beta   90.00
_cell.angle_gamma   90.00
#
_symmetry.space_group_name_H-M   'P 1'
#
loop_
_entity.id
_entity.type
_entity.pdbx_description
1 polymer ?
#
loop_
_entity_poly.entity_id
_entity_poly.type
_entity_poly.pdbx_seq_one_letter_code
_entity_poly.pdbx_strand_id
1 'polypeptide(L)'
;MGDITIKKAPTAEEIQSAEEARITAELTRHIQEHLDATAQQRRYDGILSLCTYATSVNAKFAAEGQAGVEWRDAVWAKGYELLAQAQAGQISVPTKDDLIAMLPAFQWPDVASA
;
A
#
# COMPACT_ATOMS: atom_id res chain seq x y z
N MET A 1 34.46 28.62 28.40
CA MET A 1 34.24 28.50 26.94
C MET A 1 33.33 27.29 26.72
N GLY A 2 32.03 27.51 26.52
CA GLY A 2 31.11 26.46 26.07
C GLY A 2 30.84 26.69 24.60
N ASP A 3 31.26 25.76 23.74
CA ASP A 3 30.88 25.78 22.33
C ASP A 3 29.38 25.60 22.23
N ILE A 4 28.68 26.66 21.82
CA ILE A 4 27.28 26.61 21.44
C ILE A 4 27.27 25.95 20.05
N THR A 5 27.08 24.64 20.01
CA THR A 5 26.81 23.92 18.77
C THR A 5 25.45 24.40 18.22
N ILE A 6 25.48 25.43 17.39
CA ILE A 6 24.33 25.83 16.58
C ILE A 6 24.07 24.66 15.62
N LYS A 7 22.94 23.97 15.80
CA LYS A 7 22.46 22.99 14.81
C LYS A 7 22.26 23.75 13.49
N LYS A 8 23.13 23.50 12.51
CA LYS A 8 23.00 24.03 11.14
C LYS A 8 21.59 23.70 10.64
N ALA A 9 20.89 24.71 10.12
CA ALA A 9 19.58 24.50 9.51
C ALA A 9 19.71 23.49 8.35
N PRO A 10 18.72 22.59 8.17
CA PRO A 10 18.76 21.64 7.07
C PRO A 10 18.78 22.39 5.73
N THR A 11 19.56 21.87 4.80
CA THR A 11 19.67 22.36 3.43
C THR A 11 18.40 22.04 2.63
N ALA A 12 18.17 22.74 1.51
CA ALA A 12 16.98 22.53 0.68
C ALA A 12 16.87 21.08 0.15
N GLU A 13 18.00 20.43 -0.12
CA GLU A 13 18.07 19.03 -0.58
C GLU A 13 17.67 18.03 0.51
N GLU A 14 18.06 18.29 1.76
CA GLU A 14 17.67 17.49 2.93
C GLU A 14 16.17 17.63 3.23
N ILE A 15 15.59 18.82 3.03
CA ILE A 15 14.14 19.05 3.19
C ILE A 15 13.36 18.29 2.11
N GLN A 16 13.81 18.36 0.86
CA GLN A 16 13.16 17.69 -0.27
C GLN A 16 13.15 16.17 -0.10
N SER A 17 14.31 15.58 0.21
CA SER A 17 14.42 14.12 0.43
C SER A 17 13.60 13.64 1.64
N ALA A 18 13.54 14.42 2.73
CA ALA A 18 12.70 14.08 3.87
C ALA A 18 11.20 14.10 3.53
N GLU A 19 10.77 15.06 2.71
CA GLU A 19 9.38 15.14 2.26
C GLU A 19 9.00 14.01 1.30
N GLU A 20 9.87 13.65 0.36
CA GLU A 20 9.68 12.50 -0.52
C GLU A 20 9.58 11.18 0.26
N ALA A 21 10.43 11.01 1.28
CA ALA A 21 10.37 9.86 2.18
C ALA A 21 9.07 9.84 2.98
N ARG A 22 8.60 11.01 3.46
CA ARG A 22 7.33 11.14 4.18
C ARG A 22 6.14 10.77 3.30
N ILE A 23 6.07 11.28 2.07
CA ILE A 23 5.03 10.96 1.08
C ILE A 23 5.03 9.46 0.78
N THR A 24 6.22 8.89 0.53
CA THR A 24 6.37 7.46 0.26
C THR A 24 5.85 6.62 1.43
N ALA A 25 6.25 6.94 2.65
CA ALA A 25 5.82 6.22 3.86
C ALA A 25 4.30 6.32 4.08
N GLU A 26 3.71 7.50 3.84
CA GLU A 26 2.28 7.72 4.03
C GLU A 26 1.43 6.94 3.02
N LEU A 27 1.75 7.04 1.72
CA LEU A 27 1.02 6.33 0.66
C LEU A 27 1.15 4.81 0.81
N THR A 28 2.36 4.30 1.04
CA THR A 28 2.59 2.86 1.20
C THR A 28 1.86 2.30 2.43
N ARG A 29 1.84 3.04 3.55
CA ARG A 29 1.06 2.65 4.73
C ARG A 29 -0.43 2.57 4.42
N HIS A 30 -1.00 3.58 3.76
CA HIS A 30 -2.43 3.60 3.41
C HIS A 30 -2.82 2.45 2.47
N ILE A 31 -1.97 2.14 1.49
CA ILE A 31 -2.18 1.00 0.58
C ILE A 31 -2.16 -0.32 1.36
N GLN A 32 -1.16 -0.52 2.21
CA GLN A 32 -1.03 -1.74 3.01
C GLN A 32 -2.22 -1.92 3.97
N GLU A 33 -2.64 -0.85 4.66
CA GLU A 33 -3.84 -0.87 5.51
C GLU A 33 -5.11 -1.24 4.74
N HIS A 34 -5.27 -0.73 3.52
CA HIS A 34 -6.42 -1.04 2.68
C HIS A 34 -6.45 -2.50 2.23
N LEU A 35 -5.29 -3.03 1.79
CA LEU A 35 -5.13 -4.43 1.43
C LEU A 35 -5.46 -5.35 2.62
N ASP A 36 -4.91 -5.05 3.79
CA ASP A 36 -5.11 -5.84 5.01
C ASP A 36 -6.56 -5.78 5.50
N ALA A 37 -7.16 -4.59 5.56
CA ALA A 37 -8.56 -4.41 5.96
C ALA A 37 -9.51 -5.17 5.04
N THR A 38 -9.20 -5.24 3.74
CA THR A 38 -9.99 -6.01 2.78
C THR A 38 -9.89 -7.50 3.07
N ALA A 39 -8.68 -8.05 3.25
CA ALA A 39 -8.50 -9.46 3.60
C ALA A 39 -9.19 -9.83 4.93
N GLN A 40 -9.15 -8.95 5.93
CA GLN A 40 -9.77 -9.15 7.25
C GLN A 40 -11.31 -9.28 7.20
N GLN A 41 -11.96 -8.84 6.11
CA GLN A 41 -13.39 -9.07 5.89
C GLN A 41 -13.75 -10.57 5.93
N ARG A 42 -12.84 -11.44 5.48
CA ARG A 42 -12.97 -12.91 5.53
C ARG A 42 -12.09 -13.57 6.60
N ARG A 43 -11.69 -12.80 7.63
CA ARG A 43 -10.95 -13.28 8.82
C ARG A 43 -9.52 -13.77 8.56
N TYR A 44 -8.91 -13.39 7.44
CA TYR A 44 -7.46 -13.48 7.28
C TYR A 44 -6.77 -12.44 8.17
N ASP A 45 -5.55 -12.72 8.64
CA ASP A 45 -4.80 -11.75 9.46
C ASP A 45 -4.48 -10.46 8.68
N GLY A 46 -4.28 -10.59 7.36
CA GLY A 46 -3.98 -9.51 6.43
C GLY A 46 -3.78 -10.05 5.01
N ILE A 47 -3.39 -9.20 4.06
CA ILE A 47 -3.24 -9.57 2.66
C ILE A 47 -2.19 -10.66 2.46
N LEU A 48 -1.10 -10.64 3.23
CA LEU A 48 -0.07 -11.68 3.16
C LEU A 48 -0.62 -13.05 3.58
N SER A 49 -1.42 -13.09 4.64
CA SER A 49 -2.08 -14.31 5.12
C SER A 49 -3.01 -14.86 4.04
N LEU A 50 -3.88 -14.01 3.45
CA LEU A 50 -4.73 -14.39 2.31
C LEU A 50 -3.92 -15.00 1.16
N CYS A 51 -2.88 -14.30 0.69
CA CYS A 51 -2.06 -14.74 -0.45
C CYS A 51 -1.39 -16.10 -0.22
N THR A 52 -1.04 -16.45 1.03
CA THR A 52 -0.38 -17.74 1.31
C THR A 52 -1.26 -18.94 1.00
N TYR A 53 -2.58 -18.76 0.95
CA TYR A 53 -3.52 -19.82 0.62
C TYR A 53 -3.68 -20.08 -0.88
N ALA A 54 -3.03 -19.32 -1.77
CA ALA A 54 -3.18 -19.46 -3.23
C ALA A 54 -2.95 -20.89 -3.76
N THR A 55 -2.12 -21.69 -3.07
CA THR A 55 -1.82 -23.10 -3.41
C THR A 55 -2.47 -24.12 -2.46
N SER A 56 -3.48 -23.71 -1.69
CA SER A 56 -4.19 -24.58 -0.77
C SER A 56 -4.86 -25.76 -1.50
N VAL A 57 -4.94 -26.92 -0.84
CA VAL A 57 -5.76 -28.04 -1.32
C VAL A 57 -7.26 -27.79 -1.13
N ASN A 58 -7.63 -26.83 -0.27
CA ASN A 58 -9.01 -26.40 -0.16
C ASN A 58 -9.33 -25.43 -1.30
N ALA A 59 -10.24 -25.84 -2.19
CA ALA A 59 -10.58 -25.09 -3.40
C ALA A 59 -11.04 -23.64 -3.13
N LYS A 60 -11.77 -23.42 -2.02
CA LYS A 60 -12.20 -22.08 -1.63
C LYS A 60 -11.02 -21.19 -1.26
N PHE A 61 -10.14 -21.69 -0.39
CA PHE A 61 -8.97 -20.93 0.04
C PHE A 61 -7.96 -20.72 -1.09
N ALA A 62 -7.80 -21.69 -2.00
CA ALA A 62 -6.99 -21.53 -3.20
C ALA A 62 -7.50 -20.40 -4.09
N ALA A 63 -8.80 -20.39 -4.40
CA ALA A 63 -9.40 -19.35 -5.23
C ALA A 63 -9.30 -17.96 -4.57
N GLU A 64 -9.62 -17.86 -3.28
CA GLU A 64 -9.51 -16.59 -2.54
C GLU A 64 -8.07 -16.10 -2.48
N GLY A 65 -7.11 -16.99 -2.16
CA GLY A 65 -5.69 -16.64 -2.08
C GLY A 65 -5.12 -16.20 -3.44
N GLN A 66 -5.51 -16.87 -4.52
CA GLN A 66 -5.10 -16.50 -5.88
C GLN A 66 -5.65 -15.13 -6.29
N ALA A 67 -6.94 -14.86 -6.01
CA ALA A 67 -7.52 -13.54 -6.22
C ALA A 67 -6.80 -12.45 -5.40
N GLY A 68 -6.44 -12.77 -4.15
CA GLY A 68 -5.65 -11.89 -3.29
C GLY A 68 -4.27 -11.54 -3.86
N VAL A 69 -3.56 -12.53 -4.41
CA VAL A 69 -2.25 -12.33 -5.09
C VAL A 69 -2.40 -11.38 -6.27
N GLU A 70 -3.32 -11.68 -7.18
CA GLU A 70 -3.54 -10.88 -8.40
C GLU A 70 -3.94 -9.44 -8.08
N TRP A 71 -4.84 -9.27 -7.11
CA TRP A 71 -5.28 -7.95 -6.69
C TRP A 71 -4.17 -7.15 -5.99
N ARG A 72 -3.45 -7.78 -5.07
CA ARG A 72 -2.31 -7.14 -4.37
C ARG A 72 -1.27 -6.64 -5.35
N ASP A 73 -0.94 -7.45 -6.37
CA ASP A 73 0.06 -7.09 -7.38
C ASP A 73 -0.42 -5.89 -8.22
N ALA A 74 -1.70 -5.88 -8.63
CA ALA A 74 -2.29 -4.75 -9.35
C ALA A 74 -2.36 -3.47 -8.51
N VAL A 75 -2.70 -3.58 -7.22
CA VAL A 75 -2.74 -2.46 -6.28
C VAL A 75 -1.35 -1.85 -6.09
N TRP A 76 -0.31 -2.66 -5.87
CA TRP A 76 1.05 -2.14 -5.71
C TRP A 76 1.58 -1.52 -7.01
N ALA A 77 1.31 -2.13 -8.16
CA ALA A 77 1.67 -1.55 -9.44
C ALA A 77 1.07 -0.14 -9.61
N LYS A 78 -0.23 0.02 -9.31
CA LYS A 78 -0.89 1.33 -9.35
C LYS A 78 -0.37 2.29 -8.28
N GLY A 79 -0.12 1.79 -7.07
CA GLY A 79 0.42 2.58 -5.97
C GLY A 79 1.78 3.22 -6.30
N TYR A 80 2.69 2.44 -6.90
CA TYR A 80 3.99 2.97 -7.34
C TYR A 80 3.88 3.93 -8.51
N GLU A 81 2.93 3.72 -9.43
CA GLU A 81 2.63 4.68 -10.50
C GLU A 81 2.20 6.04 -9.92
N LEU A 82 1.28 6.05 -8.95
CA LEU A 82 0.79 7.27 -8.29
C LEU A 82 1.90 7.96 -7.48
N LEU A 83 2.74 7.18 -6.79
CA LEU A 83 3.88 7.71 -6.05
C LEU A 83 4.85 8.44 -7.00
N ALA A 84 5.18 7.83 -8.14
CA ALA A 84 6.07 8.45 -9.13
C ALA A 84 5.47 9.74 -9.71
N GLN A 85 4.16 9.76 -10.00
CA GLN A 85 3.46 10.96 -10.46
C GLN A 85 3.48 12.08 -9.40
N ALA A 86 3.28 11.74 -8.12
CA ALA A 86 3.31 12.71 -7.03
C ALA A 86 4.72 13.30 -6.83
N GLN A 87 5.76 12.46 -6.86
CA GLN A 87 7.16 12.89 -6.77
C GLN A 87 7.58 13.75 -7.96
N ALA A 88 7.07 13.46 -9.16
CA ALA A 88 7.28 14.27 -10.36
C ALA A 88 6.44 15.57 -10.38
N GLY A 89 5.60 15.82 -9.37
CA GLY A 89 4.70 16.98 -9.31
C GLY A 89 3.59 16.97 -10.36
N GLN A 90 3.30 15.83 -10.97
CA GLN A 90 2.25 15.67 -11.99
C GLN A 90 0.86 15.60 -11.38
N ILE A 91 0.76 15.07 -10.16
CA ILE A 91 -0.44 15.09 -9.33
C ILE A 91 -0.10 15.66 -7.95
N SER A 92 -1.08 16.27 -7.29
CA SER A 92 -0.98 16.54 -5.86
C SER A 92 -0.93 15.22 -5.07
N VAL A 93 -0.22 15.21 -3.94
CA VAL A 93 -0.20 14.06 -3.03
C VAL A 93 -1.65 13.71 -2.64
N PRO A 94 -2.16 12.52 -2.97
CA PRO A 94 -3.55 12.17 -2.72
C PRO A 94 -3.82 12.02 -1.22
N THR A 95 -5.04 12.35 -0.79
CA THR A 95 -5.51 12.00 0.54
C THR A 95 -5.66 10.48 0.66
N LYS A 96 -5.85 9.94 1.88
CA LYS A 96 -6.10 8.51 2.08
C LYS A 96 -7.29 8.02 1.25
N ASP A 97 -8.40 8.75 1.28
CA ASP A 97 -9.64 8.34 0.64
C ASP A 97 -9.54 8.44 -0.89
N ASP A 98 -8.92 9.50 -1.40
CA ASP A 98 -8.66 9.65 -2.84
C ASP A 98 -7.72 8.55 -3.35
N LEU A 99 -6.66 8.26 -2.59
CA LEU A 99 -5.71 7.19 -2.93
C LEU A 99 -6.45 5.86 -3.07
N ILE A 100 -7.26 5.48 -2.07
CA ILE A 100 -8.03 4.24 -2.08
C ILE A 100 -9.01 4.21 -3.27
N ALA A 101 -9.66 5.33 -3.60
CA ALA A 101 -10.58 5.42 -4.73
C ALA A 101 -9.88 5.26 -6.10
N MET A 102 -8.58 5.57 -6.19
CA MET A 102 -7.77 5.40 -7.40
C MET A 102 -7.21 3.98 -7.57
N LEU A 103 -7.24 3.15 -6.52
CA LEU A 103 -6.74 1.78 -6.56
C LEU A 103 -7.74 0.83 -7.23
N PRO A 104 -7.27 -0.27 -7.84
CA PRO A 104 -8.15 -1.34 -8.31
C PRO A 104 -9.07 -1.85 -7.18
N ALA A 105 -10.37 -1.96 -7.45
CA ALA A 105 -11.31 -2.53 -6.49
C ALA A 105 -11.14 -4.06 -6.39
N PHE A 106 -11.24 -4.61 -5.18
CA PHE A 106 -11.21 -6.05 -4.99
C PHE A 106 -12.57 -6.70 -5.24
N GLN A 107 -12.57 -7.87 -5.86
CA GLN A 107 -13.74 -8.73 -5.99
C GLN A 107 -13.41 -10.11 -5.43
N TRP A 108 -14.17 -10.54 -4.43
CA TRP A 108 -14.03 -11.89 -3.91
C TRP A 108 -14.55 -12.91 -4.94
N PRO A 109 -13.85 -14.04 -5.14
CA PRO A 109 -14.35 -15.09 -6.01
C PRO A 109 -15.62 -15.71 -5.40
N ASP A 110 -16.59 -15.99 -6.28
CA ASP A 110 -17.79 -16.74 -5.93
C ASP A 110 -17.49 -18.24 -6.01
N VAL A 111 -16.97 -18.77 -4.91
CA VAL A 111 -16.73 -20.20 -4.75
C VAL A 111 -17.67 -20.71 -3.66
N ALA A 112 -18.65 -21.51 -4.07
CA ALA A 112 -19.54 -22.19 -3.15
C ALA A 112 -18.71 -22.95 -2.10
N SER A 113 -19.07 -22.80 -0.83
CA SER A 113 -18.42 -23.59 0.23
C SER A 113 -18.89 -25.02 0.04
N ALA A 114 -18.00 -25.90 -0.43
CA ALA A 114 -18.24 -27.33 -0.54
C ALA A 114 -18.49 -27.95 0.85
#